data_AF-A0A1Y0ES71-F1
#
_entry.id   AF-A0A1Y0ES71-F1
#
_cell.length_a   1.000
_cell.length_b   1.000
_cell.length_c   1.000
_cell.angle_alpha   90.00
_cell.angle_beta   90.00
_cell.angle_gamma   90.00
#
_symmetry.space_group_name_H-M   'P 1'
#
loop_
_entity.id
_entity.type
_entity.pdbx_description
1 polymer ?
#
loop_
_entity_poly.entity_id
_entity_poly.type
_entity_poly.pdbx_seq_one_letter_code
_entity_poly.pdbx_strand_id
1 'polypeptide(L)'
;MAQPALTEALPGRALPGWAQHQAFAALFRAIAAPDLAERWLTLLKGKPSKWAKIQPWRCWPGDLYRNWPVGASWPDLRDRAMTQALQARAPTWHGLACGHGGPEVVSLPPADMRGWMDTLVEGFVVLVPGQLALIHNHEGGRWLWAA
;
A
#
# COMPACT_ATOMS: atom_id res chain seq x y z
N MET A 1 0.17 25.56 -4.95
CA MET A 1 1.15 24.68 -4.26
C MET A 1 1.34 23.45 -5.14
N ALA A 2 2.55 23.23 -5.66
CA ALA A 2 2.84 22.09 -6.53
C ALA A 2 2.79 20.79 -5.73
N GLN A 3 2.12 19.76 -6.25
CA GLN A 3 2.23 18.40 -5.71
C GLN A 3 3.71 17.97 -5.78
N PRO A 4 4.28 17.40 -4.71
CA PRO A 4 5.60 16.80 -4.82
C PRO A 4 5.50 15.62 -5.79
N ALA A 5 6.21 15.71 -6.91
CA ALA A 5 6.33 14.60 -7.85
C ALA A 5 6.87 13.38 -7.10
N LEU A 6 6.06 12.32 -7.03
CA LEU A 6 6.53 11.00 -6.63
C LEU A 6 7.69 10.67 -7.57
N THR A 7 8.90 10.67 -7.02
CA THR A 7 10.11 10.37 -7.77
C THR A 7 9.95 8.96 -8.29
N GLU A 8 10.03 8.76 -9.61
CA GLU A 8 9.90 7.44 -10.23
C GLU A 8 10.92 6.50 -9.59
N ALA A 9 10.42 5.54 -8.80
CA ALA A 9 11.24 4.46 -8.29
C ALA A 9 11.61 3.57 -9.47
N LEU A 10 12.90 3.46 -9.78
CA LEU A 10 13.37 2.46 -10.73
C LEU A 10 13.03 1.07 -10.18
N PRO A 11 12.52 0.14 -11.01
CA PRO A 11 12.23 -1.22 -10.58
C PRO A 11 13.45 -1.84 -9.90
N GLY A 12 13.31 -2.29 -8.65
CA GLY A 12 14.36 -3.00 -7.93
C GLY A 12 15.44 -2.14 -7.25
N ARG A 13 15.27 -0.82 -7.10
CA ARG A 13 16.14 0.00 -6.22
C ARG A 13 15.32 0.69 -5.13
N ALA A 14 15.63 0.36 -3.87
CA ALA A 14 15.14 1.09 -2.71
C ALA A 14 15.52 2.57 -2.84
N LEU A 15 14.53 3.46 -2.76
CA LEU A 15 14.75 4.90 -2.70
C LEU A 15 15.64 5.24 -1.47
N PRO A 16 16.44 6.32 -1.51
CA PRO A 16 17.15 6.80 -0.32
C PRO A 16 16.17 7.06 0.83
N GLY A 17 16.59 6.83 2.08
CA GLY A 17 15.67 6.84 3.24
C GLY A 17 14.81 8.11 3.39
N TRP A 18 15.31 9.28 2.95
CA TRP A 18 14.53 10.53 2.92
C TRP A 18 13.46 10.58 1.81
N ALA A 19 13.77 10.10 0.60
CA ALA A 19 12.82 10.03 -0.50
C ALA A 19 11.73 8.97 -0.25
N GLN A 20 12.10 7.84 0.37
CA GLN A 20 11.14 6.87 0.90
C GLN A 20 10.19 7.53 1.90
N HIS A 21 10.74 8.28 2.85
CA HIS A 21 9.95 8.95 3.89
C HIS A 21 8.91 9.92 3.32
N GLN A 22 9.28 10.71 2.30
CA GLN A 22 8.35 11.61 1.61
C GLN A 22 7.27 10.86 0.82
N ALA A 23 7.63 9.77 0.14
CA ALA A 23 6.68 8.93 -0.59
C ALA A 23 5.67 8.27 0.36
N PHE A 24 6.13 7.75 1.50
CA PHE A 24 5.25 7.24 2.55
C PHE A 24 4.36 8.35 3.14
N ALA A 25 4.89 9.54 3.37
CA ALA A 25 4.13 10.68 3.87
C ALA A 25 2.97 11.04 2.94
N ALA A 26 3.25 11.10 1.64
CA ALA A 26 2.25 11.36 0.63
C ALA A 26 1.19 10.24 0.61
N LEU A 27 1.62 8.98 0.60
CA LEU A 27 0.72 7.82 0.65
C LEU A 27 -0.18 7.86 1.89
N PHE A 28 0.39 8.02 3.08
CA PHE A 28 -0.39 7.96 4.32
C PHE A 28 -1.36 9.12 4.47
N ARG A 29 -0.92 10.35 4.15
CA ARG A 29 -1.75 11.55 4.28
C ARG A 29 -2.85 11.63 3.24
N ALA A 30 -2.59 11.21 2.00
CA ALA A 30 -3.53 11.43 0.91
C ALA A 30 -4.59 10.33 0.78
N ILE A 31 -4.32 9.14 1.32
CA ILE A 31 -5.03 7.94 0.86
C ILE A 31 -5.46 7.01 1.98
N ALA A 32 -4.58 6.87 2.96
CA ALA A 32 -4.45 5.63 3.67
C ALA A 32 -5.32 5.66 4.95
N ALA A 33 -4.99 6.58 5.84
CA ALA A 33 -5.85 6.99 6.94
C ALA A 33 -5.35 8.35 7.38
N PRO A 34 -5.98 9.43 6.89
CA PRO A 34 -5.57 10.80 7.22
C PRO A 34 -5.40 11.01 8.72
N ASP A 35 -6.30 10.42 9.52
CA ASP A 35 -6.29 10.51 10.99
C ASP A 35 -5.15 9.74 11.67
N LEU A 36 -4.61 8.71 10.99
CA LEU A 36 -3.48 7.92 11.49
C LEU A 36 -2.16 8.30 10.82
N ALA A 37 -2.19 9.17 9.82
CA ALA A 37 -1.03 9.50 8.98
C ALA A 37 0.15 10.04 9.78
N GLU A 38 -0.08 10.88 10.80
CA GLU A 38 0.97 11.43 11.66
C GLU A 38 1.62 10.35 12.55
N ARG A 39 0.84 9.37 13.00
CA ARG A 39 1.36 8.22 13.76
C ARG A 39 2.26 7.36 12.88
N TRP A 40 1.83 7.10 11.64
CA TRP A 40 2.61 6.38 10.64
C TRP A 40 3.89 7.12 10.26
N LEU A 41 3.79 8.42 10.04
CA LEU A 41 4.93 9.26 9.71
C LEU A 41 5.99 9.28 10.80
N THR A 42 5.57 9.31 12.06
CA THR A 42 6.46 9.20 13.22
C THR A 42 7.16 7.84 13.27
N LEU A 43 6.45 6.74 13.00
CA LEU A 43 7.05 5.41 12.95
C LEU A 43 8.09 5.28 11.83
N LEU A 44 7.83 5.92 10.69
CA LEU A 44 8.72 5.90 9.52
C LEU A 44 9.97 6.79 9.68
N LYS A 45 9.92 7.84 10.51
CA LYS A 45 11.12 8.63 10.90
C LYS A 45 12.10 7.84 11.79
N GLY A 46 11.70 6.66 12.28
CA GLY A 46 12.54 5.79 13.10
C GLY A 46 13.65 5.09 12.31
N LYS A 47 14.55 4.39 13.01
CA LYS A 47 15.56 3.53 12.40
C LYS A 47 14.88 2.44 11.55
N PRO A 48 15.45 2.02 10.41
CA PRO A 48 14.87 0.96 9.55
C PRO A 48 14.53 -0.33 10.29
N SER A 49 15.27 -0.69 11.35
CA SER A 49 14.97 -1.85 12.20
C SER A 49 13.64 -1.75 12.96
N LYS A 50 13.06 -0.55 13.10
CA LYS A 50 11.72 -0.35 13.65
C LYS A 50 10.63 -0.59 12.60
N TRP A 51 10.96 -0.61 11.32
CA TRP A 51 10.00 -0.84 10.25
C TRP A 51 9.47 -2.27 10.24
N ALA A 52 10.26 -3.25 10.69
CA ALA A 52 9.77 -4.62 10.89
C ALA A 52 8.66 -4.75 11.95
N LYS A 53 8.43 -3.69 12.76
CA LYS A 53 7.37 -3.66 13.79
C LYS A 53 6.12 -2.92 13.33
N ILE A 54 6.16 -2.32 12.14
CA ILE A 54 5.02 -1.69 11.52
C ILE A 54 4.10 -2.81 11.03
N GLN A 55 2.80 -2.69 11.34
CA GLN A 55 1.75 -3.55 10.83
C GLN A 55 0.89 -2.72 9.87
N PRO A 56 1.24 -2.63 8.57
CA PRO A 56 0.63 -1.72 7.60
C PRO A 56 -0.88 -1.88 7.45
N TRP A 57 -1.44 -3.06 7.76
CA TRP A 57 -2.88 -3.28 7.76
C TRP A 57 -3.62 -2.51 8.86
N ARG A 58 -2.98 -2.18 9.98
CA ARG A 58 -3.60 -1.35 11.03
C ARG A 58 -3.83 0.11 10.60
N CYS A 59 -3.39 0.49 9.41
CA CYS A 59 -3.65 1.82 8.88
C CYS A 59 -5.12 2.02 8.53
N TRP A 60 -5.88 0.99 8.15
CA TRP A 60 -7.21 1.22 7.57
C TRP A 60 -8.30 1.48 8.60
N PRO A 61 -9.22 2.42 8.29
CA PRO A 61 -10.39 2.63 9.12
C PRO A 61 -11.29 1.37 9.05
N GLY A 62 -11.61 0.84 10.23
CA GLY A 62 -12.46 -0.34 10.40
C GLY A 62 -11.71 -1.57 10.92
N ASP A 63 -12.47 -2.50 11.47
CA ASP A 63 -11.95 -3.81 11.86
C ASP A 63 -11.77 -4.65 10.59
N LEU A 64 -10.61 -4.53 9.92
CA LEU A 64 -10.28 -5.27 8.69
C LEU A 64 -10.52 -6.78 8.84
N TYR A 65 -10.47 -7.32 10.07
CA TYR A 65 -10.75 -8.71 10.35
C TYR A 65 -12.23 -9.10 10.17
N ARG A 66 -13.17 -8.15 10.12
CA ARG A 66 -14.62 -8.43 10.02
C ARG A 66 -15.18 -8.41 8.59
N ASN A 67 -14.52 -7.77 7.63
CA ASN A 67 -15.06 -7.56 6.28
C ASN A 67 -14.59 -8.62 5.25
N TRP A 68 -14.55 -9.89 5.66
CA TRP A 68 -13.92 -10.97 4.91
C TRP A 68 -14.92 -11.79 4.07
N PRO A 69 -14.65 -12.04 2.78
CA PRO A 69 -15.18 -13.21 2.11
C PRO A 69 -14.32 -14.43 2.45
N VAL A 70 -14.87 -15.34 3.27
CA VAL A 70 -14.22 -16.60 3.63
C VAL A 70 -13.86 -17.41 2.39
N GLY A 71 -12.56 -17.66 2.19
CA GLY A 71 -12.03 -18.58 1.17
C GLY A 71 -11.59 -17.95 -0.15
N ALA A 72 -11.62 -16.63 -0.31
CA ALA A 72 -11.14 -15.99 -1.55
C ALA A 72 -9.61 -16.10 -1.69
N SER A 73 -9.14 -16.50 -2.87
CA SER A 73 -7.71 -16.53 -3.17
C SER A 73 -7.15 -15.12 -3.40
N TRP A 74 -5.83 -14.94 -3.25
CA TRP A 74 -5.19 -13.66 -3.57
C TRP A 74 -5.45 -13.20 -5.01
N PRO A 75 -5.32 -14.08 -6.03
CA PRO A 75 -5.70 -13.73 -7.40
C PRO A 75 -7.15 -13.21 -7.53
N ASP A 76 -8.11 -13.83 -6.83
CA ASP A 76 -9.52 -13.41 -6.90
C ASP A 76 -9.72 -12.01 -6.31
N LEU A 77 -9.12 -11.75 -5.14
CA LEU A 77 -9.20 -10.45 -4.49
C LEU A 77 -8.54 -9.37 -5.34
N ARG A 78 -7.35 -9.67 -5.88
CA ARG A 78 -6.60 -8.80 -6.78
C ARG A 78 -7.45 -8.44 -8.00
N ASP A 79 -7.95 -9.44 -8.74
CA ASP A 79 -8.66 -9.21 -10.00
C ASP A 79 -9.99 -8.48 -9.78
N ARG A 80 -10.69 -8.75 -8.66
CA ARG A 80 -11.88 -8.00 -8.26
C ARG A 80 -11.57 -6.53 -7.97
N ALA A 81 -10.55 -6.26 -7.18
CA ALA A 81 -10.16 -4.90 -6.84
C ALA A 81 -9.67 -4.13 -8.08
N MET A 82 -8.89 -4.77 -8.94
CA MET A 82 -8.44 -4.19 -10.20
C MET A 82 -9.62 -3.79 -11.08
N THR A 83 -10.63 -4.65 -11.21
CA THR A 83 -11.83 -4.35 -12.01
C THR A 83 -12.55 -3.11 -11.47
N GLN A 84 -12.73 -3.00 -10.16
CA GLN A 84 -13.36 -1.84 -9.53
C GLN A 84 -12.52 -0.57 -9.70
N ALA A 85 -11.21 -0.65 -9.55
CA ALA A 85 -10.30 0.48 -9.71
C ALA A 85 -10.26 1.00 -11.16
N LEU A 86 -10.31 0.11 -12.14
CA LEU A 86 -10.40 0.48 -13.56
C LEU A 86 -11.71 1.20 -13.87
N GLN A 87 -12.83 0.78 -13.26
CA GLN A 87 -14.12 1.49 -13.38
C GLN A 87 -14.07 2.89 -12.76
N ALA A 88 -13.35 3.04 -11.64
CA ALA A 88 -13.11 4.33 -10.99
C ALA A 88 -12.12 5.22 -11.76
N ARG A 89 -11.49 4.72 -12.83
CA ARG A 89 -10.53 5.44 -13.69
C ARG A 89 -9.34 6.04 -12.91
N ALA A 90 -8.89 5.35 -11.86
CA ALA A 90 -7.69 5.77 -11.12
C ALA A 90 -6.44 5.58 -12.00
N PRO A 91 -5.70 6.66 -12.35
CA PRO A 91 -4.61 6.59 -13.33
C PRO A 91 -3.31 6.02 -12.76
N THR A 92 -3.14 6.06 -11.44
CA THR A 92 -1.94 5.62 -10.73
C THR A 92 -2.36 4.90 -9.46
N TRP A 93 -1.76 3.74 -9.22
CA TRP A 93 -1.96 2.96 -8.02
C TRP A 93 -0.68 2.98 -7.19
N HIS A 94 -0.81 2.84 -5.88
CA HIS A 94 0.31 2.96 -4.96
C HIS A 94 0.48 1.68 -4.15
N GLY A 95 1.70 1.15 -4.12
CA GLY A 95 2.04 -0.05 -3.38
C GLY A 95 3.01 0.25 -2.25
N LEU A 96 2.84 -0.45 -1.15
CA LEU A 96 3.78 -0.51 -0.04
C LEU A 96 4.04 -1.99 0.25
N ALA A 97 5.29 -2.42 0.07
CA ALA A 97 5.75 -3.73 0.51
C ALA A 97 6.56 -3.56 1.80
N CYS A 98 6.34 -4.43 2.78
CA CYS A 98 7.05 -4.47 4.05
C CYS A 98 7.30 -5.94 4.37
N GLY A 99 8.54 -6.41 4.37
CA GLY A 99 8.83 -7.83 4.65
C GLY A 99 10.27 -8.03 5.11
N HIS A 100 10.84 -9.20 4.81
CA HIS A 100 12.25 -9.51 5.14
C HIS A 100 13.26 -8.64 4.35
N GLY A 101 12.85 -8.13 3.18
CA GLY A 101 13.52 -7.02 2.51
C GLY A 101 13.04 -5.68 3.07
N GLY A 102 13.91 -4.68 3.13
CA GLY A 102 13.52 -3.33 3.54
C GLY A 102 12.29 -2.83 2.78
N PRO A 103 11.46 -1.96 3.39
CA PRO A 103 10.19 -1.57 2.82
C PRO A 103 10.38 -0.79 1.52
N GLU A 104 9.47 -1.03 0.61
CA GLU A 104 9.47 -0.49 -0.74
C GLU A 104 8.14 0.24 -0.98
N VAL A 105 8.22 1.39 -1.64
CA VAL A 105 7.07 2.15 -2.12
C VAL A 105 7.14 2.22 -3.62
N VAL A 106 6.03 1.89 -4.28
CA VAL A 106 5.89 1.99 -5.72
C VAL A 106 4.67 2.83 -6.08
N SER A 107 4.74 3.53 -7.20
CA SER A 107 3.61 4.22 -7.82
C SER A 107 3.62 3.85 -9.29
N LEU A 108 2.66 3.02 -9.69
CA LEU A 108 2.66 2.36 -10.99
C LEU A 108 1.31 2.57 -11.68
N PRO A 109 1.28 2.62 -13.03
CA PRO A 109 0.03 2.53 -13.75
C PRO A 109 -0.62 1.14 -13.56
N PRO A 110 -1.93 0.99 -13.81
CA PRO A 110 -2.64 -0.28 -13.66
C PRO A 110 -2.00 -1.48 -14.38
N ALA A 111 -1.40 -1.23 -15.55
CA ALA A 111 -0.75 -2.26 -16.38
C ALA A 111 0.45 -2.92 -15.66
N ASP A 112 1.24 -2.14 -14.94
CA ASP A 112 2.46 -2.62 -14.27
C ASP A 112 2.17 -3.08 -12.84
N MET A 113 1.17 -2.48 -12.18
CA MET A 113 0.85 -2.82 -10.80
C MET A 113 0.43 -4.28 -10.63
N ARG A 114 -0.19 -4.90 -11.64
CA ARG A 114 -0.57 -6.32 -11.58
C ARG A 114 0.62 -7.23 -11.32
N GLY A 115 1.70 -7.07 -12.09
CA GLY A 115 2.91 -7.87 -11.94
C GLY A 115 3.57 -7.65 -10.57
N TRP A 116 3.56 -6.41 -10.08
CA TRP A 116 4.10 -6.09 -8.76
C TRP A 116 3.30 -6.74 -7.63
N MET A 117 1.97 -6.73 -7.70
CA MET A 117 1.08 -7.36 -6.71
C MET A 117 1.29 -8.88 -6.58
N ASP A 118 1.78 -9.54 -7.63
CA ASP A 118 2.06 -10.98 -7.62
C ASP A 118 3.35 -11.32 -6.86
N THR A 119 4.22 -10.33 -6.67
CA THR A 119 5.44 -10.45 -5.86
C THR A 119 5.24 -10.00 -4.41
N LEU A 120 4.08 -9.43 -4.08
CA LEU A 120 3.81 -8.87 -2.76
C LEU A 120 3.64 -9.97 -1.71
N VAL A 121 4.64 -10.12 -0.84
CA VAL A 121 4.58 -11.07 0.30
C VAL A 121 3.84 -10.47 1.49
N GLU A 122 4.10 -9.19 1.79
CA GLU A 122 3.47 -8.47 2.90
C GLU A 122 3.45 -6.97 2.59
N GLY A 123 2.33 -6.31 2.91
CA GLY A 123 2.10 -4.90 2.62
C GLY A 123 0.67 -4.59 2.19
N PHE A 124 0.50 -3.51 1.44
CA PHE A 124 -0.80 -3.13 0.87
C PHE A 124 -0.65 -2.41 -0.48
N VAL A 125 -1.74 -2.39 -1.24
CA VAL A 125 -1.88 -1.66 -2.50
C VAL A 125 -3.10 -0.78 -2.37
N VAL A 126 -2.98 0.50 -2.68
CA VAL A 126 -4.12 1.40 -2.84
C VAL A 126 -4.37 1.60 -4.32
N LEU A 127 -5.55 1.18 -4.76
CA LEU A 127 -5.96 1.27 -6.16
C LEU A 127 -6.82 2.51 -6.41
N VAL A 128 -7.65 2.90 -5.43
CA VAL A 128 -8.41 4.15 -5.48
C VAL A 128 -8.19 4.91 -4.17
N PRO A 129 -7.57 6.10 -4.21
CA PRO A 129 -7.32 6.92 -3.04
C PRO A 129 -8.52 7.05 -2.10
N GLY A 130 -8.38 6.59 -0.85
CA GLY A 130 -9.43 6.68 0.18
C GLY A 130 -10.69 5.85 -0.10
N GLN A 131 -10.70 4.97 -1.10
CA GLN A 131 -11.88 4.20 -1.49
C GLN A 131 -11.61 2.72 -1.70
N LEU A 132 -10.41 2.31 -2.13
CA LEU A 132 -10.16 0.91 -2.48
C LEU A 132 -8.70 0.52 -2.24
N ALA A 133 -8.49 -0.50 -1.42
CA ALA A 133 -7.16 -1.03 -1.13
C ALA A 133 -7.15 -2.55 -0.96
N LEU A 134 -6.05 -3.18 -1.38
CA LEU A 134 -5.70 -4.57 -1.09
C LEU A 134 -4.64 -4.62 -0.01
N ILE A 135 -4.70 -5.63 0.84
CA ILE A 135 -3.76 -5.80 1.95
C ILE A 135 -3.34 -7.26 2.00
N HIS A 136 -2.04 -7.50 2.21
CA HIS A 136 -1.47 -8.84 2.33
C HIS A 136 -0.54 -8.90 3.56
N ASN A 137 -0.68 -9.93 4.37
CA ASN A 137 0.15 -10.25 5.52
C ASN A 137 0.85 -11.59 5.25
N HIS A 138 2.14 -11.70 5.61
CA HIS A 138 2.93 -12.91 5.45
C HIS A 138 2.37 -14.12 6.23
N GLU A 139 1.56 -13.88 7.28
CA GLU A 139 0.84 -14.93 8.03
C GLU A 139 -0.40 -15.46 7.27
N GLY A 140 -0.58 -15.07 6.00
CA GLY A 140 -1.69 -15.51 5.14
C GLY A 140 -2.91 -14.59 5.18
N GLY A 141 -2.87 -13.52 5.97
CA GLY A 141 -3.93 -12.53 6.01
C GLY A 141 -4.04 -11.77 4.68
N ARG A 142 -5.23 -11.71 4.10
CA ARG A 142 -5.51 -10.99 2.86
C ARG A 142 -6.76 -10.17 3.07
N TRP A 143 -6.82 -8.96 2.56
CA TRP A 143 -8.03 -8.13 2.70
C TRP A 143 -8.24 -7.28 1.47
N LEU A 144 -9.52 -7.07 1.16
CA LEU A 144 -9.99 -6.03 0.24
C LEU A 144 -10.79 -5.04 1.07
N TRP A 145 -10.28 -3.82 1.19
CA TRP A 145 -10.96 -2.72 1.83
C TRP A 145 -11.62 -1.84 0.76
N ALA A 146 -12.90 -1.52 0.96
CA ALA A 146 -13.64 -0.58 0.15
C ALA A 146 -14.49 0.32 1.06
N ALA A 147 -14.52 1.63 0.78
CA ALA A 147 -15.32 2.63 1.50
C ALA A 147 -16.73 2.80 0.92
#